data_AF-A0A3E1K952-F1
#
_entry.id   AF-A0A3E1K952-F1
#
_cell.length_a   1.000
_cell.length_b   1.000
_cell.length_c   1.000
_cell.angle_alpha   90.00
_cell.angle_beta   90.00
_cell.angle_gamma   90.00
#
_symmetry.space_group_name_H-M   'P 1'
#
loop_
_entity.id
_entity.type
_entity.pdbx_description
1 polymer ?
#
loop_
_entity_poly.entity_id
_entity_poly.type
_entity_poly.pdbx_seq_one_letter_code
_entity_poly.pdbx_strand_id
1 'polypeptide(L)'
;MNTRFKILAMASAALLLNLAWTGHAMSQQSEMPRPEMDRASCEEVQWNRDLLRHYPWVVEACHEAIIVDGEKWARFEAEFDRLNRDGSITSTFRNDRGRSLGRVRLMPGRDQRVLLDGRPYRFSQLQRGQVLNFYAPEDIYAFTTQPGAPASELVQVVEPTDAEIATPQLAQAQPVADQPPATLPATAGPLPVVALAGLLSLLGGFSLTMRRRSQRLSA
;
A
#
# COMPACT_ATOMS: atom_id res chain seq x y z
N MET A 1 -12.95 -65.19 58.33
CA MET A 1 -11.94 -64.48 57.52
C MET A 1 -12.07 -62.98 57.81
N ASN A 2 -11.57 -62.57 58.98
CA ASN A 2 -10.23 -62.00 59.21
C ASN A 2 -10.15 -60.56 58.66
N THR A 3 -10.66 -59.55 59.39
CA THR A 3 -9.96 -58.73 60.43
C THR A 3 -8.65 -58.14 59.90
N ARG A 4 -8.37 -56.82 59.90
CA ARG A 4 -8.17 -55.98 61.10
C ARG A 4 -7.93 -54.50 60.74
N PHE A 5 -8.41 -53.63 61.63
CA PHE A 5 -7.76 -52.44 62.20
C PHE A 5 -7.36 -51.25 61.29
N LYS A 6 -8.11 -50.16 61.43
CA LYS A 6 -7.62 -48.78 61.27
C LYS A 6 -7.56 -48.14 62.66
N ILE A 7 -6.35 -47.88 63.18
CA ILE A 7 -6.13 -47.16 64.43
C ILE A 7 -4.82 -46.34 64.36
N LEU A 8 -4.90 -45.12 64.93
CA LEU A 8 -3.86 -44.15 65.35
C LEU A 8 -3.03 -43.47 64.24
N ALA A 9 -3.06 -42.15 64.04
CA ALA A 9 -2.91 -40.98 64.93
C ALA A 9 -1.46 -40.48 65.10
N MET A 10 -1.30 -39.21 64.74
CA MET A 10 -0.48 -38.17 65.35
C MET A 10 1.06 -38.15 65.22
N ALA A 11 1.49 -36.94 64.86
CA ALA A 11 2.61 -36.16 65.41
C ALA A 11 3.98 -36.23 64.70
N SER A 12 4.24 -35.14 63.97
CA SER A 12 5.31 -34.17 64.20
C SER A 12 6.77 -34.64 64.32
N ALA A 13 7.59 -34.25 63.35
CA ALA A 13 8.88 -33.55 63.49
C ALA A 13 9.55 -33.53 62.10
N ALA A 14 9.56 -32.41 61.39
CA ALA A 14 10.56 -31.33 61.48
C ALA A 14 11.88 -31.63 60.74
N LEU A 15 12.17 -30.69 59.82
CA LEU A 15 13.46 -30.30 59.24
C LEU A 15 14.05 -31.01 58.00
N LEU A 16 14.01 -30.21 56.92
CA LEU A 16 15.07 -29.89 55.95
C LEU A 16 15.60 -31.02 55.04
N LEU A 17 15.49 -30.83 53.72
CA LEU A 17 16.57 -30.31 52.89
C LEU A 17 16.17 -30.37 51.41
N ASN A 18 16.42 -29.24 50.72
CA ASN A 18 16.78 -29.10 49.31
C ASN A 18 16.16 -30.04 48.29
N LEU A 19 15.30 -29.50 47.43
CA LEU A 19 15.30 -29.81 46.00
C LEU A 19 14.63 -28.63 45.27
N ALA A 20 15.43 -27.60 45.00
CA ALA A 20 15.05 -26.54 44.06
C ALA A 20 15.06 -27.15 42.64
N TRP A 21 13.94 -27.73 42.21
CA TRP A 21 13.70 -28.03 40.81
C TRP A 21 13.27 -26.72 40.16
N THR A 22 14.24 -25.94 39.71
CA THR A 22 13.99 -24.92 38.70
C THR A 22 13.64 -25.64 37.40
N GLY A 23 12.35 -25.91 37.22
CA GLY A 23 11.78 -26.39 35.97
C GLY A 23 11.99 -25.34 34.87
N HIS A 24 13.19 -25.31 34.31
CA HIS A 24 13.43 -24.72 33.00
C HIS A 24 12.81 -25.68 32.00
N ALA A 25 11.50 -25.54 31.79
CA ALA A 25 10.88 -26.01 30.58
C ALA A 25 11.56 -25.25 29.44
N MET A 26 12.57 -25.88 28.83
CA MET A 26 13.12 -25.44 27.57
C MET A 26 11.99 -25.59 26.56
N SER A 27 11.28 -24.50 26.26
CA SER A 27 10.58 -24.40 25.00
C SER A 27 11.65 -24.41 23.91
N GLN A 28 12.05 -25.61 23.48
CA GLN A 28 12.58 -25.79 22.15
C GLN A 28 11.48 -25.30 21.22
N GLN A 29 11.55 -24.03 20.83
CA GLN A 29 10.91 -23.54 19.63
C GLN A 29 11.52 -24.36 18.52
N SER A 30 10.85 -25.46 18.18
CA SER A 30 10.97 -26.11 16.89
C SER A 30 10.52 -25.07 15.88
N GLU A 31 11.44 -24.20 15.50
CA GLU A 31 11.32 -23.35 14.33
C GLU A 31 11.24 -24.34 13.16
N MET A 32 10.01 -24.70 12.80
CA MET A 32 9.77 -25.57 11.66
C MET A 32 10.45 -24.92 10.47
N PRO A 33 11.32 -25.63 9.73
CA PRO A 33 11.97 -25.08 8.56
C PRO A 33 10.90 -24.52 7.63
N ARG A 34 10.80 -23.20 7.54
CA ARG A 34 10.07 -22.60 6.44
C ARG A 34 10.82 -23.04 5.18
N PRO A 35 10.14 -23.58 4.15
CA PRO A 35 10.81 -23.91 2.90
C PRO A 35 11.58 -22.66 2.48
N GLU A 36 12.89 -22.82 2.36
CA GLU A 36 13.80 -21.78 1.89
C GLU A 36 13.39 -21.54 0.44
N MET A 37 12.52 -20.55 0.22
CA MET A 37 12.28 -20.08 -1.14
C MET A 37 13.61 -19.47 -1.56
N ASP A 38 14.29 -20.15 -2.48
CA ASP A 38 15.55 -19.68 -3.04
C ASP A 38 15.30 -18.27 -3.59
N ARG A 39 15.92 -17.28 -2.95
CA ARG A 39 15.77 -15.86 -3.31
C ARG A 39 16.71 -15.56 -4.47
N ALA A 40 16.16 -14.93 -5.50
CA ALA A 40 16.92 -14.35 -6.61
C ALA A 40 16.91 -12.82 -6.49
N SER A 41 17.82 -12.16 -7.22
CA SER A 41 17.77 -10.71 -7.36
C SER A 41 16.86 -10.31 -8.53
N CYS A 42 16.14 -9.19 -8.40
CA CYS A 42 15.41 -8.58 -9.52
C CYS A 42 16.31 -8.25 -10.72
N GLU A 43 17.62 -8.04 -10.49
CA GLU A 43 18.62 -7.80 -11.52
C GLU A 43 18.94 -9.07 -12.34
N GLU A 44 18.68 -10.25 -11.78
CA GLU A 44 18.97 -11.54 -12.40
C GLU A 44 17.79 -12.08 -13.23
N VAL A 45 16.64 -11.41 -13.19
CA VAL A 45 15.45 -11.79 -13.96
C VAL A 45 15.64 -11.35 -15.41
N GLN A 46 15.58 -12.30 -16.34
CA GLN A 46 15.51 -11.99 -17.78
C GLN A 46 14.11 -11.48 -18.11
N TRP A 47 14.03 -10.18 -18.34
CA TRP A 47 12.77 -9.52 -18.66
C TRP A 47 12.35 -9.74 -20.11
N ASN A 48 11.07 -10.03 -20.32
CA ASN A 48 10.48 -10.05 -21.65
C ASN A 48 10.66 -8.68 -22.34
N ARG A 49 11.13 -8.69 -23.60
CA ARG A 49 11.46 -7.45 -24.33
C ARG A 49 10.26 -6.56 -24.61
N ASP A 50 9.08 -7.14 -24.82
CA ASP A 50 7.85 -6.38 -25.05
C ASP A 50 7.33 -5.79 -23.74
N LEU A 51 7.53 -6.48 -22.60
CA LEU A 51 7.25 -5.96 -21.26
C LEU A 51 8.07 -4.72 -20.97
N LEU A 52 9.38 -4.77 -21.21
CA LEU A 52 10.26 -3.61 -21.05
C LEU A 52 9.90 -2.45 -21.98
N ARG A 53 9.43 -2.74 -23.20
CA ARG A 53 9.06 -1.71 -24.17
C ARG A 53 7.80 -0.95 -23.73
N HIS A 54 6.78 -1.67 -23.27
CA HIS A 54 5.51 -1.05 -22.85
C HIS A 54 5.54 -0.52 -21.42
N TYR A 55 6.35 -1.14 -20.55
CA TYR A 55 6.49 -0.80 -19.14
C TYR A 55 7.96 -0.72 -18.72
N PRO A 56 8.70 0.32 -19.15
CA PRO A 56 10.13 0.46 -18.82
C PRO A 56 10.42 0.54 -17.31
N TRP A 57 9.42 0.94 -16.52
CA TRP A 57 9.49 1.04 -15.07
C TRP A 57 9.40 -0.32 -14.35
N VAL A 58 9.15 -1.43 -15.06
CA VAL A 58 8.97 -2.75 -14.45
C VAL A 58 10.19 -3.21 -13.65
N VAL A 59 11.40 -2.90 -14.10
CA VAL A 59 12.64 -3.22 -13.38
C VAL A 59 12.69 -2.52 -12.02
N GLU A 60 12.27 -1.25 -11.97
CA GLU A 60 12.19 -0.49 -10.71
C GLU A 60 11.01 -0.93 -9.83
N ALA A 61 9.94 -1.46 -10.43
CA ALA A 61 8.78 -1.95 -9.69
C ALA A 61 8.99 -3.32 -9.05
N CYS A 62 10.05 -4.05 -9.42
CA CYS A 62 10.34 -5.36 -8.84
C CYS A 62 10.77 -5.21 -7.38
N HIS A 63 10.05 -5.86 -6.46
CA HIS A 63 10.36 -5.84 -5.03
C HIS A 63 11.28 -6.98 -4.60
N GLU A 64 11.09 -8.14 -5.21
CA GLU A 64 11.80 -9.38 -4.88
C GLU A 64 11.75 -10.31 -6.08
N ALA A 65 12.75 -11.18 -6.25
CA ALA A 65 12.65 -12.32 -7.14
C ALA A 65 12.79 -13.61 -6.33
N ILE A 66 12.00 -14.61 -6.70
CA ILE A 66 12.00 -15.92 -6.04
C ILE A 66 12.12 -17.01 -7.09
N ILE A 67 12.69 -18.14 -6.72
CA ILE A 67 12.78 -19.32 -7.59
C ILE A 67 11.69 -20.30 -7.18
N VAL A 68 10.86 -20.71 -8.14
CA VAL A 68 9.82 -21.73 -7.97
C VAL A 68 9.98 -22.74 -9.08
N ASP A 69 10.19 -24.01 -8.72
CA ASP A 69 10.42 -25.12 -9.65
C ASP A 69 11.57 -24.87 -10.65
N GLY A 70 12.60 -24.13 -10.22
CA GLY A 70 13.76 -23.79 -11.04
C GLY A 70 13.56 -22.59 -11.98
N GLU A 71 12.39 -21.96 -11.96
CA GLU A 71 12.06 -20.75 -12.73
C GLU A 71 12.07 -19.52 -11.82
N LYS A 72 12.58 -18.38 -12.31
CA LYS A 72 12.57 -17.11 -11.57
C LYS A 72 11.24 -16.38 -11.75
N TRP A 73 10.71 -15.87 -10.66
CA TRP A 73 9.48 -15.09 -10.59
C TRP A 73 9.74 -13.76 -9.91
N ALA A 74 9.50 -12.67 -10.61
CA ALA A 74 9.57 -11.32 -10.06
C ALA A 74 8.26 -10.98 -9.33
N ARG A 75 8.35 -10.57 -8.07
CA ARG A 75 7.23 -10.09 -7.25
C ARG A 75 7.08 -8.58 -7.37
N PHE A 76 5.83 -8.16 -7.51
CA PHE A 76 5.41 -6.78 -7.60
C PHE A 76 4.31 -6.48 -6.59
N GLU A 77 4.28 -5.23 -6.15
CA GLU A 77 3.15 -4.69 -5.40
C GLU A 77 2.41 -3.68 -6.25
N ALA A 78 1.09 -3.85 -6.33
CA ALA A 78 0.24 -2.91 -7.03
C ALA A 78 -1.01 -2.59 -6.22
N GLU A 79 -1.39 -1.31 -6.21
CA GLU A 79 -2.63 -0.84 -5.62
C GLU A 79 -3.78 -1.07 -6.59
N PHE A 80 -4.86 -1.69 -6.12
CA PHE A 80 -6.09 -1.85 -6.89
C PHE A 80 -6.81 -0.50 -7.04
N ASP A 81 -7.02 -0.06 -8.30
CA ASP A 81 -7.73 1.20 -8.60
C ASP A 81 -9.23 0.96 -8.80
N ARG A 82 -9.57 0.00 -9.68
CA ARG A 82 -10.95 -0.32 -10.08
C ARG A 82 -11.06 -1.66 -10.81
N LEU A 83 -12.25 -2.25 -10.76
CA LEU A 83 -12.74 -3.28 -11.68
C LEU A 83 -13.52 -2.61 -12.82
N ASN A 84 -13.14 -2.89 -14.06
CA ASN A 84 -13.77 -2.36 -15.25
C ASN A 84 -14.99 -3.21 -15.69
N ARG A 85 -15.84 -2.65 -16.55
CA ARG A 85 -17.07 -3.32 -17.02
C ARG A 85 -16.80 -4.57 -17.85
N ASP A 86 -15.66 -4.64 -18.52
CA ASP A 86 -15.21 -5.80 -19.30
C ASP A 86 -14.60 -6.92 -18.43
N GLY A 87 -14.55 -6.74 -17.10
CA GLY A 87 -13.96 -7.69 -16.16
C GLY A 87 -12.46 -7.51 -15.94
N SER A 88 -11.79 -6.62 -16.68
CA SER A 88 -10.40 -6.28 -16.43
C SER A 88 -10.26 -5.43 -15.15
N ILE A 89 -9.11 -5.50 -14.50
CA ILE A 89 -8.77 -4.63 -13.38
C ILE A 89 -7.75 -3.59 -13.83
N THR A 90 -7.80 -2.43 -13.21
CA THR A 90 -6.77 -1.41 -13.31
C THR A 90 -6.02 -1.37 -12.00
N SER A 91 -4.70 -1.52 -12.06
CA SER A 91 -3.85 -1.47 -10.86
C SER A 91 -2.65 -0.54 -11.07
N THR A 92 -2.27 0.18 -10.02
CA THR A 92 -1.12 1.09 -10.00
C THR A 92 0.07 0.41 -9.31
N PHE A 93 1.12 0.10 -10.07
CA PHE A 93 2.33 -0.55 -9.58
C PHE A 93 3.23 0.45 -8.84
N ARG A 94 3.88 -0.03 -7.79
CA ARG A 94 4.73 0.77 -6.89
C ARG A 94 6.10 0.14 -6.73
N ASN A 95 7.11 0.96 -6.46
CA ASN A 95 8.42 0.48 -6.04
C ASN A 95 8.46 0.14 -4.53
N ASP A 96 9.61 -0.34 -4.07
CA ASP A 96 9.95 -0.65 -2.67
C ASP A 96 9.73 0.51 -1.68
N ARG A 97 9.80 1.76 -2.17
CA ARG A 97 9.53 2.99 -1.39
C ARG A 97 8.07 3.42 -1.41
N GLY A 98 7.19 2.64 -2.03
CA GLY A 98 5.76 2.93 -2.15
C GLY A 98 5.42 4.02 -3.19
N ARG A 99 6.39 4.45 -4.01
CA ARG A 99 6.15 5.44 -5.08
C ARG A 99 5.43 4.77 -6.24
N SER A 100 4.32 5.36 -6.68
CA SER A 100 3.61 4.92 -7.89
C SER A 100 4.47 5.13 -9.13
N LEU A 101 4.61 4.09 -9.95
CA LEU A 101 5.44 4.10 -11.17
C LEU A 101 4.59 4.10 -12.44
N GLY A 102 3.52 3.32 -12.46
CA GLY A 102 2.67 3.19 -13.64
C GLY A 102 1.40 2.41 -13.37
N ARG A 103 0.46 2.49 -14.31
CA ARG A 103 -0.82 1.80 -14.24
C ARG A 103 -0.88 0.73 -15.32
N VAL A 104 -1.42 -0.43 -14.98
CA VAL A 104 -1.59 -1.56 -15.90
C VAL A 104 -3.04 -2.03 -15.85
N ARG A 105 -3.58 -2.35 -17.03
CA ARG A 105 -4.87 -3.01 -17.19
C ARG A 105 -4.62 -4.50 -17.34
N LEU A 106 -5.23 -5.29 -16.47
CA LEU A 106 -4.99 -6.72 -16.34
C LEU A 106 -6.31 -7.46 -16.50
N MET A 107 -6.36 -8.53 -17.30
CA MET A 107 -7.54 -9.38 -17.42
C MET A 107 -7.37 -10.65 -16.57
N PRO A 108 -7.94 -10.70 -15.36
CA PRO A 108 -7.88 -11.92 -14.56
C PRO A 108 -8.74 -13.02 -15.18
N GLY A 109 -8.39 -14.28 -14.89
CA GLY A 109 -9.25 -15.41 -15.21
C GLY A 109 -10.61 -15.30 -14.49
N ARG A 110 -11.69 -15.85 -15.09
CA ARG A 110 -13.08 -15.70 -14.59
C ARG A 110 -13.27 -16.07 -13.11
N ASP A 111 -12.53 -17.07 -12.63
CA ASP A 111 -12.59 -17.56 -11.24
C ASP A 111 -11.30 -17.33 -10.45
N GLN A 112 -10.37 -16.55 -11.02
CA GLN A 112 -9.11 -16.24 -10.36
C GLN A 112 -9.35 -15.41 -9.10
N ARG A 113 -8.57 -15.71 -8.06
CA ARG A 113 -8.65 -15.07 -6.75
C ARG A 113 -7.30 -14.52 -6.37
N VAL A 114 -7.30 -13.39 -5.69
CA VAL A 114 -6.12 -12.83 -5.04
C VAL A 114 -6.08 -13.28 -3.60
N LEU A 115 -4.87 -13.44 -3.06
CA LEU A 115 -4.68 -13.65 -1.62
C LEU A 115 -4.37 -12.30 -0.98
N LEU A 116 -5.23 -11.88 -0.04
CA LEU A 116 -4.99 -10.74 0.85
C LEU A 116 -4.95 -11.27 2.27
N ASP A 117 -3.84 -11.07 2.97
CA ASP A 117 -3.63 -11.54 4.34
C ASP A 117 -3.91 -13.04 4.51
N GLY A 118 -3.49 -13.84 3.53
CA GLY A 118 -3.70 -15.30 3.49
C GLY A 118 -5.14 -15.73 3.21
N ARG A 119 -6.06 -14.81 2.91
CA ARG A 119 -7.46 -15.11 2.58
C ARG A 119 -7.74 -14.88 1.10
N PRO A 120 -8.47 -15.79 0.42
CA PRO A 120 -8.80 -15.63 -0.99
C PRO A 120 -9.97 -14.66 -1.18
N TYR A 121 -9.79 -13.66 -2.04
CA TYR A 121 -10.82 -12.70 -2.46
C TYR A 121 -11.03 -12.76 -3.97
N ARG A 122 -12.28 -12.55 -4.40
CA ARG A 122 -12.59 -12.27 -5.80
C ARG A 122 -12.23 -10.81 -6.12
N PHE A 123 -11.86 -10.54 -7.37
CA PHE A 123 -11.57 -9.16 -7.81
C PHE A 123 -12.76 -8.20 -7.63
N SER A 124 -14.00 -8.69 -7.70
CA SER A 124 -15.21 -7.90 -7.43
C SER A 124 -15.42 -7.52 -5.96
N GLN A 125 -14.69 -8.14 -5.04
CA GLN A 125 -14.74 -7.85 -3.61
C GLN A 125 -13.66 -6.86 -3.20
N LEU A 126 -12.75 -6.52 -4.11
CA LEU A 126 -11.64 -5.63 -3.81
C LEU A 126 -12.12 -4.19 -3.69
N GLN A 127 -11.54 -3.50 -2.73
CA GLN A 127 -11.74 -2.08 -2.51
C GLN A 127 -10.55 -1.30 -3.06
N ARG A 128 -10.82 -0.11 -3.58
CA ARG A 128 -9.76 0.79 -4.03
C ARG A 128 -8.75 1.01 -2.90
N GLY A 129 -7.47 0.98 -3.24
CA GLY A 129 -6.40 1.18 -2.27
C GLY A 129 -5.81 -0.09 -1.67
N GLN A 130 -6.45 -1.25 -1.89
CA GLN A 130 -5.88 -2.53 -1.46
C GLN A 130 -4.63 -2.86 -2.28
N VAL A 131 -3.56 -3.25 -1.58
CA VAL A 131 -2.29 -3.64 -2.20
C VAL A 131 -2.35 -5.14 -2.52
N LEU A 132 -2.09 -5.47 -3.78
CA LEU A 132 -2.07 -6.81 -4.33
C LEU A 132 -0.64 -7.21 -4.63
N ASN A 133 -0.31 -8.49 -4.42
CA ASN A 133 0.91 -9.09 -4.90
C ASN A 133 0.69 -9.70 -6.28
N PHE A 134 1.52 -9.31 -7.23
CA PHE A 134 1.60 -9.93 -8.55
C PHE A 134 2.97 -10.55 -8.75
N TYR A 135 3.02 -11.62 -9.53
CA TYR A 135 4.24 -12.31 -9.92
C TYR A 135 4.32 -12.35 -11.43
N ALA A 136 5.48 -12.06 -12.00
CA ALA A 136 5.75 -12.27 -13.43
C ALA A 136 6.83 -13.34 -13.58
N PRO A 137 6.60 -14.40 -14.37
CA PRO A 137 7.65 -15.34 -14.73
C PRO A 137 8.69 -14.67 -15.63
N GLU A 138 9.92 -15.21 -15.59
CA GLU A 138 11.00 -14.80 -16.46
C GLU A 138 10.61 -14.95 -17.96
N ASP A 139 10.99 -13.98 -18.79
CA ASP A 139 10.72 -13.92 -20.25
C ASP A 139 9.24 -14.00 -20.70
N ILE A 140 8.26 -13.92 -19.79
CA ILE A 140 6.83 -13.98 -20.12
C ILE A 140 6.14 -12.61 -20.00
N TYR A 141 5.34 -12.25 -21.00
CA TYR A 141 4.50 -11.03 -21.00
C TYR A 141 3.15 -11.28 -20.28
N ALA A 142 3.20 -11.63 -19.00
CA ALA A 142 2.00 -11.84 -18.19
C ALA A 142 2.30 -11.70 -16.69
N PHE A 143 1.25 -11.55 -15.89
CA PHE A 143 1.31 -11.56 -14.43
C PHE A 143 0.48 -12.71 -13.87
N THR A 144 0.65 -13.04 -12.60
CA THR A 144 -0.22 -13.95 -11.84
C THR A 144 -0.28 -13.50 -10.39
N THR A 145 -1.23 -14.03 -9.63
CA THR A 145 -1.41 -13.72 -8.20
C THR A 145 -0.65 -14.68 -7.29
N GLN A 146 -0.09 -15.76 -7.85
CA GLN A 146 0.65 -16.79 -7.13
C GLN A 146 1.85 -17.24 -7.97
N PRO A 147 3.05 -17.39 -7.39
CA PRO A 147 4.20 -17.88 -8.14
C PRO A 147 4.05 -19.38 -8.43
N GLY A 148 4.64 -19.85 -9.54
CA GLY A 148 4.49 -21.24 -10.00
C GLY A 148 3.10 -21.59 -10.54
N ALA A 149 2.23 -20.60 -10.76
CA ALA A 149 0.92 -20.83 -11.34
C ALA A 149 1.07 -21.37 -12.78
N PRO A 150 0.23 -22.34 -13.19
CA PRO A 150 0.29 -22.88 -14.55
C PRO A 150 -0.05 -21.78 -15.57
N ALA A 151 0.40 -21.94 -16.81
CA ALA A 151 0.18 -20.97 -17.89
C ALA A 151 -1.29 -20.56 -18.09
N SER A 152 -2.24 -21.44 -17.74
CA SER A 152 -3.68 -21.19 -17.79
C SER A 152 -4.20 -20.17 -16.77
N GLU A 153 -3.42 -19.89 -15.72
CA GLU A 153 -3.77 -18.94 -14.64
C GLU A 153 -3.06 -17.59 -14.76
N LEU A 154 -2.28 -17.42 -15.83
CA LEU A 154 -1.64 -16.15 -16.14
C LEU A 154 -2.69 -15.08 -16.50
N VAL A 155 -2.63 -13.98 -15.76
CA VAL A 155 -3.35 -12.73 -15.99
C VAL A 155 -2.71 -12.04 -17.19
N GLN A 156 -3.48 -11.90 -18.26
CA GLN A 156 -3.00 -11.24 -19.47
C GLN A 156 -3.02 -9.73 -19.28
N VAL A 157 -1.94 -9.08 -19.72
CA VAL A 157 -1.90 -7.63 -19.84
C VAL A 157 -2.79 -7.26 -21.02
N VAL A 158 -3.85 -6.51 -20.74
CA VAL A 158 -4.69 -5.97 -21.80
C VAL A 158 -3.99 -4.73 -22.30
N GLU A 159 -3.47 -4.80 -23.53
CA GLU A 159 -2.98 -3.60 -24.21
C GLU A 159 -4.10 -2.55 -24.15
N PRO A 160 -3.81 -1.34 -23.62
CA PRO A 160 -4.81 -0.29 -23.63
C PRO A 160 -5.13 -0.03 -25.10
N THR A 161 -6.35 -0.36 -25.52
CA THR A 161 -6.84 -0.01 -26.85
C THR A 161 -6.59 1.49 -27.04
N ASP A 162 -6.15 1.90 -28.23
CA ASP A 162 -5.76 3.29 -28.52
C ASP A 162 -6.80 4.34 -28.06
N ALA A 163 -8.06 3.95 -27.90
CA ALA A 163 -9.12 4.76 -27.31
C ALA A 163 -8.89 5.18 -25.83
N GLU A 164 -8.16 4.41 -25.02
CA GLU A 164 -7.81 4.76 -23.62
C GLU A 164 -6.48 5.54 -23.55
N ILE A 165 -5.55 5.33 -24.50
CA ILE A 165 -4.29 6.10 -24.63
C ILE A 165 -4.55 7.48 -25.26
N ALA A 166 -5.56 7.61 -26.12
CA ALA A 166 -5.95 8.85 -26.80
C ALA A 166 -6.59 9.91 -25.88
N THR A 167 -6.62 9.69 -24.56
CA THR A 167 -6.69 10.82 -23.63
C THR A 167 -5.36 10.93 -22.89
N PRO A 168 -4.38 11.66 -23.45
CA PRO A 168 -3.68 12.59 -22.59
C PRO A 168 -4.77 13.33 -21.82
N GLN A 169 -4.77 13.25 -20.49
CA GLN A 169 -5.34 14.31 -19.66
C GLN A 169 -4.49 15.58 -19.86
N LEU A 170 -4.34 16.02 -21.11
CA LEU A 170 -4.42 17.44 -21.41
C LEU A 170 -5.79 17.82 -20.89
N ALA A 171 -5.81 18.80 -20.00
CA ALA A 171 -7.01 19.49 -19.57
C ALA A 171 -8.05 19.45 -20.69
N GLN A 172 -9.27 18.99 -20.38
CA GLN A 172 -10.40 19.21 -21.25
C GLN A 172 -10.56 20.73 -21.39
N ALA A 173 -9.85 21.34 -22.34
CA ALA A 173 -10.29 22.53 -23.01
C ALA A 173 -11.46 22.06 -23.87
N GLN A 174 -12.61 21.89 -23.22
CA GLN A 174 -13.89 21.83 -23.89
C GLN A 174 -13.90 23.02 -24.88
N PRO A 175 -14.26 22.81 -26.15
CA PRO A 175 -14.68 23.94 -26.96
C PRO A 175 -15.87 24.53 -26.21
N VAL A 176 -15.67 25.69 -25.58
CA VAL A 176 -16.72 26.47 -24.98
C VAL A 176 -17.60 26.91 -26.14
N ALA A 177 -18.57 26.07 -26.48
CA ALA A 177 -19.73 26.47 -27.24
C ALA A 177 -20.43 27.53 -26.39
N ASP A 178 -20.35 28.78 -26.84
CA ASP A 178 -21.13 29.94 -26.43
C ASP A 178 -21.74 29.83 -25.02
N GLN A 179 -20.89 29.85 -24.00
CA GLN A 179 -21.36 30.18 -22.66
C GLN A 179 -21.42 31.71 -22.57
N PRO A 180 -22.58 32.32 -22.26
CA PRO A 180 -22.61 33.73 -21.88
C PRO A 180 -21.60 33.94 -20.74
N PRO A 181 -20.89 35.08 -20.70
CA PRO A 181 -19.76 35.29 -19.80
C PRO A 181 -20.16 34.87 -18.40
N ALA A 182 -19.44 33.88 -17.86
CA ALA A 182 -19.64 33.38 -16.52
C ALA A 182 -19.56 34.56 -15.55
N THR A 183 -20.73 35.01 -15.07
CA THR A 183 -20.80 35.93 -13.95
C THR A 183 -20.27 35.14 -12.76
N LEU A 184 -19.01 35.38 -12.43
CA LEU A 184 -18.40 34.86 -11.21
C LEU A 184 -19.37 35.13 -10.05
N PRO A 185 -19.72 34.15 -9.21
CA PRO A 185 -20.47 34.46 -8.01
C PRO A 185 -19.65 35.49 -7.25
N ALA A 186 -20.31 36.57 -6.83
CA ALA A 186 -19.72 37.62 -6.01
C ALA A 186 -19.25 37.02 -4.68
N THR A 187 -18.07 36.40 -4.71
CA THR A 187 -17.43 35.71 -3.59
C THR A 187 -16.45 36.63 -2.85
N ALA A 188 -16.30 37.86 -3.32
CA ALA A 188 -15.80 38.96 -2.52
C ALA A 188 -16.89 39.39 -1.51
N GLY A 189 -17.08 38.59 -0.46
CA GLY A 189 -17.73 39.10 0.76
C GLY A 189 -16.95 40.31 1.30
N PRO A 190 -17.51 41.12 2.22
CA PRO A 190 -16.93 42.40 2.67
C PRO A 190 -15.59 42.30 3.42
N LEU A 191 -14.98 41.11 3.51
CA LEU A 191 -13.71 40.84 4.18
C LEU A 191 -12.53 41.73 3.75
N PRO A 192 -12.33 42.09 2.46
CA PRO A 192 -11.27 43.00 2.06
C PRO A 192 -11.42 44.40 2.67
N VAL A 193 -12.67 44.87 2.81
CA VAL A 193 -12.97 46.19 3.39
C VAL A 193 -12.69 46.21 4.89
N VAL A 194 -13.04 45.12 5.60
CA VAL A 194 -12.75 44.97 7.03
C VAL A 194 -11.24 44.91 7.29
N ALA A 195 -10.49 44.18 6.46
CA ALA A 195 -9.03 44.10 6.56
C ALA A 195 -8.37 45.47 6.33
N LEU A 196 -8.85 46.24 5.36
CA LEU A 196 -8.31 47.57 5.03
C LEU A 196 -8.63 48.61 6.13
N ALA A 197 -9.82 48.55 6.74
CA ALA A 197 -10.19 49.38 7.89
C ALA A 197 -9.32 49.07 9.13
N GLY A 198 -9.00 47.79 9.36
CA GLY A 198 -8.08 47.38 10.42
C GLY A 198 -6.66 47.93 10.22
N LEU A 199 -6.14 47.84 9.00
CA LEU A 199 -4.82 48.37 8.66
C LEU A 199 -4.72 49.90 8.84
N LEU A 200 -5.74 50.65 8.40
CA LEU A 200 -5.78 52.10 8.58
C LEU A 200 -5.82 52.51 10.06
N SER A 201 -6.53 51.74 10.89
CA SER A 201 -6.59 51.99 12.34
C SER A 201 -5.23 51.79 13.02
N LEU A 202 -4.47 50.77 12.61
CA LEU A 202 -3.10 50.54 13.12
C LEU A 202 -2.14 51.65 12.70
N LEU A 203 -2.20 52.11 11.45
CA LEU A 203 -1.36 53.20 10.97
C LEU A 203 -1.67 54.52 11.70
N GLY A 204 -2.94 54.85 11.91
CA GLY A 204 -3.35 56.03 12.66
C GLY A 204 -2.88 56.01 14.13
N GLY A 205 -3.01 54.86 14.79
CA GLY A 205 -2.51 54.66 16.15
C GLY A 205 -1.00 54.81 16.25
N PHE A 206 -0.26 54.29 15.27
CA PHE A 206 1.20 54.40 15.20
C PHE A 206 1.65 55.87 15.03
N SER A 207 1.01 56.64 14.15
CA SER A 207 1.32 58.05 13.94
C SER A 207 1.06 58.91 15.19
N LEU A 208 -0.05 58.68 15.90
CA LEU A 208 -0.34 59.38 17.16
C LEU A 208 0.66 59.05 18.26
N THR A 209 1.10 57.79 18.32
CA THR A 209 2.10 57.34 19.31
C THR A 209 3.46 57.95 19.05
N MET A 210 3.92 57.98 17.78
CA MET A 210 5.16 58.66 17.40
C MET A 210 5.10 60.17 17.67
N ARG A 211 3.97 60.83 17.37
CA ARG A 211 3.80 62.27 17.63
C ARG A 211 3.86 62.61 19.12
N ARG A 212 3.21 61.80 19.99
CA ARG A 212 3.31 61.95 21.45
C ARG A 212 4.74 61.75 21.97
N ARG A 213 5.48 60.82 21.38
CA ARG A 213 6.88 60.55 21.77
C ARG A 213 7.81 61.68 21.34
N SER A 214 7.62 62.24 20.14
CA SER A 214 8.39 63.40 19.66
C SER A 214 8.17 64.64 20.51
N GLN A 215 6.93 64.93 20.94
CA GLN A 215 6.65 66.09 21.79
C GLN A 215 7.27 65.99 23.20
N ARG A 216 7.48 64.78 23.73
CA ARG A 216 8.17 64.56 25.00
C ARG A 216 9.69 64.70 24.92
N LEU A 217 10.26 64.73 23.72
CA LEU A 217 11.70 64.89 23.49
C LEU A 217 12.08 66.36 23.19
N SER A 218 11.10 67.25 23.06
CA SER A 218 11.28 68.68 22.80
C SER A 218 10.84 69.57 23.96
N ALA A 219 10.53 68.97 25.12
CA ALA A 219 10.32 69.64 26.40
C ALA A 219 11.39 69.14 27.38
#